data_AF-A0AA40DUW7-F1
#
_entry.id   AF-A0AA40DUW7-F1
#
_cell.length_a   1.000
_cell.length_b   1.000
_cell.length_c   1.000
_cell.angle_alpha   90.00
_cell.angle_beta   90.00
_cell.angle_gamma   90.00
#
_symmetry.space_group_name_H-M   'P 1'
#
loop_
_entity.id
_entity.type
_entity.pdbx_description
1 polymer ?
#
loop_
_entity_poly.entity_id
_entity_poly.type
_entity_poly.pdbx_seq_one_letter_code
_entity_poly.pdbx_strand_id
1 'polypeptide(L)'
;MAHLLNNTAIFSPSVARAAASAAKDWSYIDSWLARKFPSNRPPPPFERNADTLKALLALAAANEAADEERALLFRLESETLSQLQKQQPPKDDLLTTTRESILTSLEDSLAREGSTALTSLAQLSLQLNSSPFPNPVSLASDLLSLQSQLAELEQTLARIDILTSYISSESESLSKLSSEIDARPRPSSSHSDDDNGNHDNSSASNSTKTKGYHPHPSLAKSNLAAQRRIRTLSTRIQELSAHASPNLSTENDNKGVSIQDIHAQEQAYLELLQQKKELDAQLAGFAGLPHDIDAAREELENLRIELRRTTERRDSVFEGLVERETPKKGRSGTIGRR
;
A
#
# COMPACT_ATOMS: atom_id res chain seq x y z
N MET A 1 79.25 -42.85 -54.26
CA MET A 1 79.34 -41.39 -54.13
C MET A 1 78.52 -41.03 -52.90
N ALA A 2 79.09 -41.05 -51.69
CA ALA A 2 79.76 -39.92 -51.02
C ALA A 2 78.87 -38.66 -51.10
N HIS A 3 78.26 -38.12 -50.03
CA HIS A 3 78.83 -37.80 -48.72
C HIS A 3 77.82 -37.95 -47.57
N LEU A 4 78.29 -38.52 -46.47
CA LEU A 4 77.77 -38.33 -45.13
C LEU A 4 78.00 -36.86 -44.73
N LEU A 5 76.94 -36.07 -44.54
CA LEU A 5 77.01 -34.81 -43.78
C LEU A 5 76.35 -35.03 -42.43
N ASN A 6 77.00 -35.87 -41.64
CA ASN A 6 76.90 -35.78 -40.20
C ASN A 6 78.17 -35.09 -39.71
N ASN A 7 78.02 -34.12 -38.80
CA ASN A 7 79.03 -33.62 -37.88
C ASN A 7 79.93 -32.42 -38.30
N THR A 8 79.45 -31.17 -38.09
CA THR A 8 80.30 -29.97 -37.85
C THR A 8 79.61 -28.86 -37.03
N ALA A 9 78.72 -29.20 -36.08
CA ALA A 9 78.18 -28.24 -35.09
C ALA A 9 78.60 -28.58 -33.63
N ILE A 10 79.68 -29.34 -33.52
CA ILE A 10 80.43 -29.61 -32.28
C ILE A 10 81.76 -28.89 -32.57
N PHE A 11 82.23 -27.84 -31.89
CA PHE A 11 82.43 -27.70 -30.45
C PHE A 11 82.54 -26.22 -30.05
N SER A 12 81.54 -25.74 -29.31
CA SER A 12 81.75 -24.80 -28.22
C SER A 12 80.71 -25.16 -27.15
N PRO A 13 81.11 -25.50 -25.92
CA PRO A 13 80.18 -25.79 -24.83
C PRO A 13 79.11 -24.71 -24.65
N SER A 14 79.45 -23.46 -24.98
CA SER A 14 78.53 -22.32 -24.94
C SER A 14 77.43 -22.39 -26.02
N VAL A 15 77.77 -22.79 -27.25
CA VAL A 15 76.80 -22.91 -28.36
C VAL A 15 75.87 -24.10 -28.14
N ALA A 16 76.41 -25.23 -27.68
CA ALA A 16 75.61 -26.40 -27.33
C ALA A 16 74.65 -26.09 -26.17
N ARG A 17 75.10 -25.33 -25.16
CA ARG A 17 74.27 -24.90 -24.04
C ARG A 17 73.17 -23.92 -24.47
N ALA A 18 73.48 -22.99 -25.37
CA ALA A 18 72.51 -22.05 -25.92
C ALA A 18 71.45 -22.75 -26.81
N ALA A 19 71.86 -23.73 -27.62
CA ALA A 19 70.93 -24.54 -28.40
C ALA A 19 70.04 -25.42 -27.51
N ALA A 20 70.61 -26.01 -26.44
CA ALA A 20 69.84 -26.79 -25.48
C ALA A 20 68.85 -25.93 -24.67
N SER A 21 69.22 -24.72 -24.27
CA SER A 21 68.29 -23.79 -23.61
C SER A 21 67.18 -23.34 -24.56
N ALA A 22 67.52 -22.99 -25.81
CA ALA A 22 66.51 -22.63 -26.80
C ALA A 22 65.53 -23.78 -27.09
N ALA A 23 66.01 -25.03 -27.16
CA ALA A 23 65.14 -26.19 -27.33
C ALA A 23 64.18 -26.39 -26.14
N LYS A 24 64.65 -26.14 -24.91
CA LYS A 24 63.80 -26.16 -23.72
C LYS A 24 62.73 -25.06 -23.77
N ASP A 25 63.10 -23.85 -24.14
CA ASP A 25 62.18 -22.72 -24.22
C ASP A 25 61.10 -22.96 -25.29
N TRP A 26 61.47 -23.57 -26.43
CA TRP A 26 60.50 -24.01 -27.44
C TRP A 26 59.54 -25.07 -26.91
N SER A 27 60.01 -26.05 -26.14
CA SER A 27 59.12 -27.07 -25.54
C SER A 27 58.13 -26.45 -24.55
N TYR A 28 58.55 -25.44 -23.80
CA TYR A 28 57.68 -24.67 -22.91
C TYR A 28 56.62 -23.91 -23.71
N ILE A 29 57.02 -23.17 -24.75
CA ILE A 29 56.08 -22.45 -25.64
C ILE A 29 55.09 -23.43 -26.30
N ASP A 30 55.55 -24.59 -26.79
CA ASP A 30 54.69 -25.58 -27.44
C ASP A 30 53.63 -26.13 -26.47
N SER A 31 54.00 -26.41 -25.22
CA SER A 31 53.05 -26.82 -24.17
C SER A 31 52.10 -25.68 -23.76
N TRP A 32 52.59 -24.45 -23.70
CA TRP A 32 51.80 -23.25 -23.39
C TRP A 32 50.78 -22.94 -24.50
N LEU A 33 51.18 -23.04 -25.77
CA LEU A 33 50.29 -22.91 -26.92
C LEU A 33 49.26 -24.04 -26.94
N ALA A 34 49.64 -25.29 -26.67
CA ALA A 34 48.71 -26.41 -26.58
C ALA A 34 47.65 -26.24 -25.48
N ARG A 35 47.96 -25.48 -24.42
CA ARG A 35 47.00 -25.13 -23.36
C ARG A 35 46.06 -23.98 -23.76
N LYS A 36 46.57 -22.97 -24.47
CA LYS A 36 45.77 -21.79 -24.88
C LYS A 36 44.92 -22.05 -26.14
N PHE A 37 45.36 -22.94 -27.02
CA PHE A 37 44.65 -23.33 -28.22
C PHE A 37 43.95 -24.69 -28.00
N PRO A 38 42.61 -24.75 -28.06
CA PRO A 38 41.90 -26.02 -27.97
C PRO A 38 42.28 -26.96 -29.12
N SER A 39 42.16 -28.26 -28.92
CA SER A 39 42.56 -29.31 -29.88
C SER A 39 41.88 -29.22 -31.25
N ASN A 40 40.79 -28.45 -31.36
CA ASN A 40 40.07 -28.19 -32.61
C ASN A 40 40.58 -26.97 -33.41
N ARG A 41 41.49 -26.17 -32.85
CA ARG A 41 42.06 -24.99 -33.52
C ARG A 41 43.55 -24.89 -33.24
N PRO A 42 44.42 -25.41 -34.12
CA PRO A 42 45.86 -25.29 -33.92
C PRO A 42 46.30 -23.81 -33.97
N PRO A 43 47.43 -23.47 -33.34
CA PRO A 43 48.00 -22.14 -33.46
C PRO A 43 48.32 -21.82 -34.92
N PRO A 44 48.21 -20.55 -35.35
CA PRO A 44 48.62 -20.12 -36.68
C PRO A 44 50.09 -20.54 -36.96
N PRO A 45 50.44 -20.91 -38.20
CA PRO A 45 51.82 -21.23 -38.53
C PRO A 45 52.70 -20.00 -38.38
N PHE A 46 53.86 -20.15 -37.74
CA PHE A 46 54.84 -19.09 -37.57
C PHE A 46 56.26 -19.64 -37.76
N GLU A 47 57.17 -18.75 -38.11
CA GLU A 47 58.59 -19.09 -38.31
C GLU A 47 59.29 -19.28 -36.96
N ARG A 48 60.05 -20.35 -36.78
CA ARG A 48 60.77 -20.65 -35.54
C ARG A 48 62.12 -19.92 -35.48
N ASN A 49 62.07 -18.62 -35.25
CA ASN A 49 63.25 -17.75 -35.15
C ASN A 49 63.54 -17.31 -33.71
N ALA A 50 64.78 -16.92 -33.41
CA ALA A 50 65.18 -16.46 -32.08
C ALA A 50 64.36 -15.24 -31.59
N ASP A 51 64.02 -14.32 -32.49
CA ASP A 51 63.17 -13.16 -32.19
C ASP A 51 61.73 -13.58 -31.87
N THR A 52 61.20 -14.58 -32.57
CA THR A 52 59.85 -15.12 -32.32
C THR A 52 59.79 -15.87 -30.99
N LEU A 53 60.84 -16.62 -30.62
CA LEU A 53 60.97 -17.28 -29.33
C LEU A 53 60.92 -16.23 -28.21
N LYS A 54 61.73 -15.16 -28.35
CA LYS A 54 61.77 -14.06 -27.37
C LYS A 54 60.41 -13.37 -27.22
N ALA A 55 59.72 -13.11 -28.34
CA ALA A 55 58.39 -12.51 -28.33
C ALA A 55 57.33 -13.43 -27.69
N LEU A 56 57.35 -14.73 -28.01
CA LEU A 56 56.42 -15.72 -27.45
C LEU A 56 56.66 -15.97 -25.96
N LEU A 57 57.91 -16.00 -25.50
CA LEU A 57 58.21 -16.07 -24.06
C LEU A 57 57.72 -14.83 -23.32
N ALA A 58 57.96 -13.64 -23.88
CA ALA A 58 57.47 -12.39 -23.28
C ALA A 58 55.94 -12.38 -23.19
N LEU A 59 55.26 -12.87 -24.23
CA LEU A 59 53.80 -12.96 -24.27
C LEU A 59 53.25 -14.05 -23.33
N ALA A 60 53.94 -15.19 -23.21
CA ALA A 60 53.58 -16.23 -22.24
C ALA A 60 53.69 -15.71 -20.81
N ALA A 61 54.81 -15.05 -20.47
CA ALA A 61 55.02 -14.44 -19.17
C ALA A 61 54.00 -13.33 -18.87
N ALA A 62 53.69 -12.46 -19.85
CA ALA A 62 52.69 -11.41 -19.69
C ALA A 62 51.27 -11.99 -19.48
N ASN A 63 50.94 -13.09 -20.18
CA ASN A 63 49.65 -13.76 -19.96
C ASN A 63 49.57 -14.45 -18.60
N GLU A 64 50.65 -15.11 -18.15
CA GLU A 64 50.68 -15.71 -16.82
C GLU A 64 50.54 -14.64 -15.72
N ALA A 65 51.25 -13.52 -15.84
CA ALA A 65 51.11 -12.38 -14.93
C ALA A 65 49.67 -11.82 -14.92
N ALA A 66 49.06 -11.65 -16.10
CA ALA A 66 47.67 -11.19 -16.20
C ALA A 66 46.66 -12.20 -15.61
N ASP A 67 46.91 -13.49 -15.78
CA ASP A 67 46.07 -14.55 -15.20
C ASP A 67 46.21 -14.58 -13.65
N GLU A 68 47.41 -14.33 -13.11
CA GLU A 68 47.65 -14.17 -11.67
C GLU A 68 46.93 -12.95 -11.09
N GLU A 69 47.03 -11.78 -11.74
CA GLU A 69 46.33 -10.56 -11.33
C GLU A 69 44.80 -10.76 -11.28
N ARG A 70 44.23 -11.40 -12.30
CA ARG A 70 42.80 -11.72 -12.34
C ARG A 70 42.40 -12.65 -11.19
N ALA A 71 43.23 -13.64 -10.86
CA ALA A 71 42.96 -14.54 -9.75
C ALA A 71 42.99 -13.81 -8.40
N LEU A 72 43.89 -12.83 -8.23
CA LEU A 72 43.92 -11.98 -7.03
C LEU A 72 42.70 -11.08 -6.93
N LEU A 73 42.30 -10.43 -8.03
CA LEU A 73 41.09 -9.60 -8.07
C LEU A 73 39.84 -10.40 -7.74
N PHE A 74 39.69 -11.59 -8.30
CA PHE A 74 38.55 -12.46 -8.01
C PHE A 74 38.48 -12.85 -6.52
N ARG A 75 39.63 -13.15 -5.90
CA ARG A 75 39.68 -13.44 -4.45
C ARG A 75 39.28 -12.22 -3.64
N LEU A 76 39.84 -11.06 -3.93
CA LEU A 76 39.49 -9.81 -3.25
C LEU A 76 38.01 -9.48 -3.41
N GLU A 77 37.46 -9.63 -4.61
CA GLU A 77 36.02 -9.42 -4.86
C GLU A 77 35.18 -10.40 -4.04
N SER A 78 35.54 -11.69 -4.02
CA SER A 78 34.80 -12.68 -3.23
C SER A 78 34.87 -12.41 -1.72
N GLU A 79 36.03 -11.96 -1.21
CA GLU A 79 36.23 -11.61 0.20
C GLU A 79 35.47 -10.35 0.56
N THR A 80 35.53 -9.31 -0.27
CA THR A 80 34.79 -8.05 -0.08
C THR A 80 33.29 -8.27 -0.13
N LEU A 81 32.78 -9.06 -1.08
CA LEU A 81 31.37 -9.45 -1.14
C LEU A 81 30.95 -10.25 0.10
N SER A 82 31.78 -11.18 0.58
CA SER A 82 31.51 -11.92 1.82
C SER A 82 31.44 -10.98 3.03
N GLN A 83 32.32 -9.98 3.09
CA GLN A 83 32.35 -8.99 4.17
C GLN A 83 31.11 -8.10 4.16
N LEU A 84 30.71 -7.61 2.99
CA LEU A 84 29.48 -6.82 2.81
C LEU A 84 28.24 -7.64 3.17
N GLN A 85 28.19 -8.92 2.76
CA GLN A 85 27.08 -9.80 3.10
C GLN A 85 26.98 -10.05 4.61
N LYS A 86 28.12 -10.11 5.34
CA LYS A 86 28.13 -10.20 6.81
C LYS A 86 27.73 -8.90 7.51
N GLN A 87 28.00 -7.75 6.87
CA GLN A 87 27.64 -6.42 7.38
C GLN A 87 26.19 -6.03 7.05
N GLN A 88 25.58 -6.68 6.05
CA GLN A 88 24.16 -6.52 5.77
C GLN A 88 23.36 -7.13 6.93
N PRO A 89 22.58 -6.35 7.69
CA PRO A 89 21.56 -6.94 8.57
C PRO A 89 20.60 -7.79 7.71
N PRO A 90 19.97 -8.83 8.29
CA PRO A 90 19.03 -9.66 7.54
C PRO A 90 17.99 -8.74 6.88
N LYS A 91 17.63 -9.02 5.62
CA LYS A 91 16.79 -8.14 4.79
C LYS A 91 15.47 -7.75 5.46
N ASP A 92 14.99 -8.58 6.39
CA ASP A 92 13.80 -8.34 7.19
C ASP A 92 14.00 -7.21 8.21
N ASP A 93 15.20 -7.07 8.81
CA ASP A 93 15.51 -6.02 9.79
C ASP A 93 15.65 -4.62 9.16
N LEU A 94 16.02 -4.53 7.88
CA LEU A 94 16.06 -3.24 7.18
C LEU A 94 14.67 -2.70 6.90
N LEU A 95 13.73 -3.58 6.54
CA LEU A 95 12.34 -3.19 6.29
C LEU A 95 11.62 -2.82 7.59
N THR A 96 11.91 -3.51 8.69
CA THR A 96 11.36 -3.16 10.01
C THR A 96 11.96 -1.86 10.53
N THR A 97 13.28 -1.67 10.47
CA THR A 97 13.94 -0.44 10.95
C THR A 97 13.55 0.79 10.12
N THR A 98 13.43 0.67 8.80
CA THR A 98 12.93 1.77 7.95
C THR A 98 11.44 2.03 8.16
N ARG A 99 10.63 0.99 8.36
CA ARG A 99 9.22 1.15 8.72
C ARG A 99 9.08 1.86 10.06
N GLU A 100 9.85 1.46 11.06
CA GLU A 100 9.85 2.07 12.39
C GLU A 100 10.27 3.54 12.32
N SER A 101 11.30 3.88 11.55
CA SER A 101 11.74 5.28 11.38
C SER A 101 10.72 6.14 10.62
N ILE A 102 10.02 5.57 9.64
CA ILE A 102 8.93 6.26 8.94
C ILE A 102 7.74 6.47 9.89
N LEU A 103 7.38 5.46 10.68
CA LEU A 103 6.28 5.55 11.64
C LEU A 103 6.56 6.58 12.73
N THR A 104 7.78 6.62 13.28
CA THR A 104 8.17 7.63 14.27
C THR A 104 8.20 9.03 13.66
N SER A 105 8.74 9.19 12.44
CA SER A 105 8.70 10.48 11.74
C SER A 105 7.27 10.94 11.45
N LEU A 106 6.34 10.02 11.15
CA LEU A 106 4.93 10.33 10.95
C LEU A 106 4.26 10.74 12.27
N GLU A 107 4.54 10.03 13.36
CA GLU A 107 4.05 10.34 14.70
C GLU A 107 4.52 11.73 15.16
N ASP A 108 5.79 12.08 14.94
CA ASP A 108 6.36 13.39 15.26
C ASP A 108 5.79 14.51 14.37
N SER A 109 5.39 14.20 13.14
CA SER A 109 4.79 15.16 12.20
C SER A 109 3.30 15.42 12.47
N LEU A 110 2.65 14.62 13.32
CA LEU A 110 1.23 14.72 13.59
C LEU A 110 0.93 15.93 14.50
N ALA A 111 -0.08 16.72 14.14
CA ALA A 111 -0.59 17.75 15.03
C ALA A 111 -1.14 17.13 16.33
N ARG A 112 -1.11 17.89 17.43
CA ARG A 112 -1.64 17.45 18.74
C ARG A 112 -3.10 16.98 18.66
N GLU A 113 -3.90 17.64 17.84
CA GLU A 113 -5.29 17.25 17.58
C GLU A 113 -5.36 15.88 16.87
N GLY A 114 -4.49 15.65 15.90
CA GLY A 114 -4.40 14.38 15.18
C GLY A 114 -4.02 13.21 16.07
N SER A 115 -3.04 13.38 16.98
CA SER A 115 -2.64 12.31 17.91
C SER A 115 -3.75 12.00 18.92
N THR A 116 -4.45 13.02 19.42
CA THR A 116 -5.62 12.82 20.30
C THR A 116 -6.77 12.11 19.58
N ALA A 117 -7.04 12.45 18.31
CA ALA A 117 -8.06 11.82 17.51
C ALA A 117 -7.77 10.33 17.26
N LEU A 118 -6.54 9.99 16.83
CA LEU A 118 -6.12 8.60 16.64
C LEU A 118 -6.18 7.78 17.93
N THR A 119 -5.74 8.35 19.05
CA THR A 119 -5.82 7.69 20.36
C THR A 119 -7.28 7.43 20.75
N SER A 120 -8.17 8.39 20.53
CA SER A 120 -9.61 8.22 20.81
C SER A 120 -10.25 7.15 19.93
N LEU A 121 -9.90 7.09 18.64
CA LEU A 121 -10.39 6.04 17.73
C LEU A 121 -9.88 4.66 18.13
N ALA A 122 -8.61 4.55 18.51
CA ALA A 122 -8.05 3.30 19.02
C ALA A 122 -8.78 2.85 20.30
N GLN A 123 -9.03 3.76 21.23
CA GLN A 123 -9.79 3.47 22.45
C GLN A 123 -11.23 3.04 22.15
N LEU A 124 -11.93 3.74 21.25
CA LEU A 124 -13.28 3.36 20.83
C LEU A 124 -13.31 2.00 20.16
N SER A 125 -12.33 1.69 19.30
CA SER A 125 -12.24 0.36 18.66
C SER A 125 -12.03 -0.76 19.67
N LEU A 126 -11.22 -0.54 20.71
CA LEU A 126 -11.01 -1.49 21.80
C LEU A 126 -12.28 -1.65 22.65
N GLN A 127 -12.98 -0.56 22.96
CA GLN A 127 -14.22 -0.62 23.75
C GLN A 127 -15.35 -1.32 22.99
N LEU A 128 -15.46 -1.08 21.69
CA LEU A 128 -16.44 -1.73 20.82
C LEU A 128 -16.03 -3.16 20.43
N ASN A 129 -14.82 -3.60 20.79
CA ASN A 129 -14.20 -4.86 20.34
C ASN A 129 -14.34 -5.05 18.82
N SER A 130 -14.24 -3.96 18.07
CA SER A 130 -14.38 -3.98 16.62
C SER A 130 -13.14 -4.59 15.96
N SER A 131 -13.30 -5.01 14.70
CA SER A 131 -12.26 -5.59 13.84
C SER A 131 -10.89 -4.90 13.95
N PRO A 132 -9.78 -5.64 13.76
CA PRO A 132 -8.39 -5.14 13.85
C PRO A 132 -8.04 -3.95 12.94
N PHE A 133 -8.92 -3.55 12.00
CA PHE A 133 -8.78 -2.34 11.19
C PHE A 133 -10.04 -1.48 11.29
N PRO A 134 -10.14 -0.60 12.30
CA PRO A 134 -11.34 0.19 12.50
C PRO A 134 -11.45 1.31 11.46
N ASN A 135 -12.51 1.28 10.65
CA ASN A 135 -12.91 2.42 9.84
C ASN A 135 -13.65 3.43 10.74
N PRO A 136 -13.29 4.72 10.75
CA PRO A 136 -13.98 5.72 11.58
C PRO A 136 -15.49 5.78 11.31
N VAL A 137 -15.93 5.54 10.07
CA VAL A 137 -17.35 5.55 9.71
C VAL A 137 -18.08 4.36 10.32
N SER A 138 -17.47 3.16 10.33
CA SER A 138 -18.09 1.99 10.95
C SER A 138 -18.14 2.11 12.47
N LEU A 139 -17.07 2.62 13.09
CA LEU A 139 -17.09 2.90 14.54
C LEU A 139 -18.18 3.92 14.90
N ALA A 140 -18.36 4.95 14.09
CA ALA A 140 -19.39 5.95 14.30
C ALA A 140 -20.80 5.36 14.14
N SER A 141 -21.04 4.49 13.14
CA SER A 141 -22.33 3.82 13.00
C SER A 141 -22.62 2.89 14.17
N ASP A 142 -21.62 2.15 14.65
CA ASP A 142 -21.76 1.25 15.79
C ASP A 142 -22.07 2.04 17.07
N LEU A 143 -21.35 3.15 17.32
CA LEU A 143 -21.63 4.06 18.42
C LEU A 143 -23.07 4.62 18.33
N LEU A 144 -23.46 5.14 17.18
CA LEU A 144 -24.81 5.67 16.96
C LEU A 144 -25.89 4.60 17.19
N SER A 145 -25.63 3.36 16.78
CA SER A 145 -26.55 2.25 17.01
C SER A 145 -26.69 1.94 18.50
N LEU A 146 -25.60 1.92 19.25
CA LEU A 146 -25.61 1.73 20.70
C LEU A 146 -26.30 2.88 21.42
N GLN A 147 -26.06 4.12 20.97
CA GLN A 147 -26.72 5.29 21.53
C GLN A 147 -28.23 5.28 21.27
N SER A 148 -28.65 4.84 20.06
CA SER A 148 -30.06 4.64 19.73
C SER A 148 -30.69 3.58 20.63
N GLN A 149 -30.03 2.42 20.78
CA GLN A 149 -30.50 1.35 21.66
C GLN A 149 -30.61 1.79 23.11
N LEU A 150 -29.62 2.54 23.62
CA LEU A 150 -29.65 3.08 24.97
C LEU A 150 -30.84 4.01 25.16
N ALA A 151 -31.07 4.96 24.24
CA ALA A 151 -32.20 5.88 24.32
C ALA A 151 -33.56 5.16 24.21
N GLU A 152 -33.67 4.15 23.35
CA GLU A 152 -34.86 3.31 23.25
C GLU A 152 -35.11 2.57 24.58
N LEU A 153 -34.08 1.98 25.18
CA LEU A 153 -34.20 1.29 26.46
C LEU A 153 -34.61 2.25 27.58
N GLU A 154 -34.02 3.44 27.66
CA GLU A 154 -34.42 4.48 28.61
C GLU A 154 -35.89 4.87 28.43
N GLN A 155 -36.35 5.04 27.19
CA GLN A 155 -37.75 5.34 26.91
C GLN A 155 -38.67 4.18 27.29
N THR A 156 -38.26 2.93 27.06
CA THR A 156 -39.04 1.75 27.46
C THR A 156 -39.13 1.62 28.97
N LEU A 157 -38.05 1.89 29.71
CA LEU A 157 -38.05 1.92 31.17
C LEU A 157 -39.02 2.97 31.70
N ALA A 158 -38.94 4.21 31.20
CA ALA A 158 -39.88 5.27 31.59
C ALA A 158 -41.34 4.89 31.30
N ARG A 159 -41.61 4.20 30.18
CA ARG A 159 -42.94 3.69 29.86
C ARG A 159 -43.39 2.59 30.81
N ILE A 160 -42.50 1.66 31.17
CA ILE A 160 -42.80 0.59 32.13
C ILE A 160 -43.14 1.20 33.48
N ASP A 161 -42.41 2.22 33.95
CA ASP A 161 -42.69 2.91 35.22
C ASP A 161 -44.08 3.57 35.25
N ILE A 162 -44.51 4.14 34.11
CA ILE A 162 -45.87 4.69 33.99
C ILE A 162 -46.91 3.57 34.02
N LEU A 163 -46.64 2.43 33.37
CA LEU A 163 -47.57 1.30 33.37
C LEU A 163 -47.66 0.61 34.74
N THR A 164 -46.55 0.46 35.45
CA THR A 164 -46.54 -0.13 36.80
C THR A 164 -47.30 0.74 37.78
N SER A 165 -47.10 2.06 37.75
CA SER A 165 -47.87 3.00 38.58
C SER A 165 -49.35 3.03 38.22
N TYR A 166 -49.70 2.88 36.94
CA TYR A 166 -51.09 2.75 36.53
C TYR A 166 -51.72 1.45 37.06
N ILE A 167 -51.06 0.30 36.86
CA ILE A 167 -51.54 -1.00 37.34
C ILE A 167 -51.66 -1.01 38.87
N SER A 168 -50.70 -0.42 39.59
CA SER A 168 -50.79 -0.32 41.06
C SER A 168 -52.01 0.50 41.45
N SER A 169 -52.25 1.65 40.82
CA SER A 169 -53.43 2.48 41.09
C SER A 169 -54.76 1.79 40.75
N GLU A 170 -54.80 1.00 39.67
CA GLU A 170 -55.99 0.24 39.29
C GLU A 170 -56.24 -0.92 40.25
N SER A 171 -55.18 -1.61 40.70
CA SER A 171 -55.28 -2.66 41.72
C SER A 171 -55.75 -2.13 43.09
N GLU A 172 -55.29 -0.94 43.49
CA GLU A 172 -55.79 -0.25 44.68
C GLU A 172 -57.27 0.14 44.53
N SER A 173 -57.69 0.57 43.34
CA SER A 173 -59.08 0.93 43.07
C SER A 173 -60.00 -0.30 43.08
N LEU A 174 -59.56 -1.41 42.48
CA LEU A 174 -60.30 -2.67 42.47
C LEU A 174 -60.38 -3.29 43.87
N SER A 175 -59.30 -3.22 44.66
CA SER A 175 -59.32 -3.73 46.04
C SER A 175 -60.28 -2.95 46.94
N LYS A 176 -60.37 -1.62 46.77
CA LYS A 176 -61.40 -0.78 47.41
C LYS A 176 -62.81 -1.19 46.99
N LEU A 177 -63.04 -1.44 45.71
CA LEU A 177 -64.33 -1.86 45.21
C LEU A 177 -64.72 -3.26 45.73
N SER A 178 -63.77 -4.20 45.78
CA SER A 178 -64.02 -5.52 46.38
C SER A 178 -64.33 -5.44 47.87
N SER A 179 -63.63 -4.58 48.62
CA SER A 179 -63.93 -4.40 50.04
C SER A 179 -65.28 -3.72 50.27
N GLU A 180 -65.72 -2.82 49.39
CA GLU A 180 -67.08 -2.26 49.41
C GLU A 180 -68.17 -3.31 49.11
N ILE A 181 -67.91 -4.23 48.18
CA ILE A 181 -68.81 -5.36 47.90
C ILE A 181 -68.89 -6.30 49.10
N ASP A 182 -67.76 -6.65 49.72
CA ASP A 182 -67.71 -7.52 50.89
C ASP A 182 -68.28 -6.86 52.16
N ALA A 183 -68.17 -5.53 52.29
CA ALA A 183 -68.78 -4.76 53.37
C ALA A 183 -70.31 -4.65 53.25
N ARG A 184 -70.90 -5.06 52.11
CA ARG A 184 -72.35 -5.05 51.93
C ARG A 184 -72.95 -6.22 52.72
N PRO A 185 -73.89 -5.99 53.67
CA PRO A 185 -74.48 -7.06 54.44
C PRO A 185 -75.17 -8.04 53.51
N ARG A 186 -74.74 -9.32 53.52
CA ARG A 186 -75.49 -10.38 52.84
C ARG A 186 -76.88 -10.42 53.48
N PRO A 187 -77.97 -10.38 52.70
CA PRO A 187 -79.29 -10.55 53.26
C PRO A 187 -79.35 -11.92 53.94
N SER A 188 -79.59 -11.92 55.25
CA SER A 188 -79.83 -13.11 56.04
C SER A 188 -81.04 -13.85 55.47
N SER A 189 -80.82 -14.92 54.72
CA SER A 189 -81.86 -15.89 54.43
C SER A 189 -82.09 -16.76 55.67
N SER A 190 -82.81 -16.18 56.63
CA SER A 190 -83.62 -16.96 57.56
C SER A 190 -84.89 -17.35 56.79
N HIS A 191 -84.97 -18.61 56.37
CA HIS A 191 -86.24 -19.23 56.01
C HIS A 191 -86.22 -20.66 56.52
N SER A 192 -86.90 -20.85 57.66
CA SER A 192 -87.31 -22.13 58.20
C SER A 192 -88.67 -22.52 57.64
N ASP A 193 -88.87 -23.83 57.63
CA ASP A 193 -90.14 -24.58 57.63
C ASP A 193 -90.86 -24.81 56.29
N ASP A 194 -90.91 -26.11 55.94
CA ASP A 194 -92.08 -26.90 55.52
C ASP A 194 -93.15 -26.21 54.65
N ASP A 195 -93.33 -26.69 53.42
CA ASP A 195 -94.63 -27.28 53.04
C ASP A 195 -94.54 -28.12 51.75
N ASN A 196 -95.26 -29.24 51.78
CA ASN A 196 -95.46 -30.22 50.73
C ASN A 196 -96.70 -29.81 49.92
N GLY A 197 -96.58 -29.63 48.62
CA GLY A 197 -97.71 -29.24 47.78
C GLY A 197 -97.49 -29.46 46.29
N ASN A 198 -97.82 -30.67 45.84
CA ASN A 198 -97.99 -31.03 44.43
C ASN A 198 -99.09 -30.18 43.77
N HIS A 199 -98.79 -29.48 42.67
CA HIS A 199 -99.81 -29.15 41.67
C HIS A 199 -99.20 -28.97 40.28
N ASP A 200 -99.71 -29.79 39.37
CA ASP A 200 -99.55 -29.71 37.93
C ASP A 200 -100.09 -28.39 37.32
N ASN A 201 -99.44 -28.03 36.20
CA ASN A 201 -100.04 -27.61 34.93
C ASN A 201 -99.89 -26.14 34.47
N SER A 202 -99.63 -26.04 33.16
CA SER A 202 -99.81 -24.92 32.23
C SER A 202 -98.70 -23.86 32.07
N SER A 203 -97.87 -24.11 31.04
CA SER A 203 -97.53 -23.20 29.94
C SER A 203 -97.78 -21.69 30.13
N ALA A 204 -96.72 -20.94 30.40
CA ALA A 204 -96.43 -19.69 29.70
C ALA A 204 -94.95 -19.33 29.96
N SER A 205 -94.14 -19.46 28.92
CA SER A 205 -92.73 -19.10 28.91
C SER A 205 -92.55 -17.60 29.14
N ASN A 206 -92.49 -17.17 30.40
CA ASN A 206 -91.92 -15.89 30.75
C ASN A 206 -90.42 -15.98 30.50
N SER A 207 -89.97 -15.47 29.35
CA SER A 207 -88.56 -15.19 29.13
C SER A 207 -88.14 -14.16 30.18
N THR A 208 -87.55 -14.64 31.27
CA THR A 208 -86.68 -13.84 32.12
C THR A 208 -85.50 -13.46 31.25
N LYS A 209 -85.66 -12.38 30.48
CA LYS A 209 -84.54 -11.64 29.90
C LYS A 209 -83.67 -11.29 31.08
N THR A 210 -82.61 -12.07 31.27
CA THR A 210 -81.43 -11.63 31.98
C THR A 210 -81.18 -10.22 31.46
N LYS A 211 -81.22 -9.23 32.34
CA LYS A 211 -80.74 -7.88 32.03
C LYS A 211 -79.24 -8.01 31.87
N GLY A 212 -78.83 -8.59 30.74
CA GLY A 212 -77.46 -8.72 30.33
C GLY A 212 -76.88 -7.31 30.23
N TYR A 213 -75.65 -7.17 30.66
CA TYR A 213 -74.89 -5.95 30.60
C TYR A 213 -75.11 -5.25 29.25
N HIS A 214 -75.79 -4.11 29.28
CA HIS A 214 -75.90 -3.21 28.14
C HIS A 214 -74.81 -2.15 28.31
N PRO A 215 -73.71 -2.22 27.56
CA PRO A 215 -72.63 -1.24 27.69
C PRO A 215 -73.20 0.15 27.44
N HIS A 216 -72.81 1.09 28.31
CA HIS A 216 -73.29 2.47 28.25
C HIS A 216 -73.01 3.06 26.85
N PRO A 217 -73.95 3.79 26.22
CA PRO A 217 -73.83 4.27 24.84
C PRO A 217 -72.61 5.16 24.59
N SER A 218 -71.98 5.71 25.64
CA SER A 218 -70.71 6.43 25.53
C SER A 218 -69.52 5.54 25.15
N LEU A 219 -69.49 4.27 25.60
CA LEU A 219 -68.41 3.32 25.27
C LEU A 219 -68.45 2.94 23.79
N ALA A 220 -69.64 2.74 23.22
CA ALA A 220 -69.80 2.49 21.80
C ALA A 220 -69.32 3.70 20.96
N LYS A 221 -69.65 4.92 21.39
CA LYS A 221 -69.16 6.15 20.74
C LYS A 221 -67.64 6.31 20.85
N SER A 222 -67.06 6.02 22.02
CA SER A 222 -65.61 6.08 22.25
C SER A 222 -64.86 5.02 21.41
N ASN A 223 -65.38 3.80 21.34
CA ASN A 223 -64.81 2.71 20.56
C ASN A 223 -64.83 3.04 19.06
N LEU A 224 -65.93 3.59 18.56
CA LEU A 224 -66.02 4.06 17.18
C LEU A 224 -65.02 5.19 16.88
N ALA A 225 -64.83 6.12 17.82
CA ALA A 225 -63.81 7.17 17.70
C ALA A 225 -62.38 6.60 17.71
N ALA A 226 -62.09 5.61 18.55
CA ALA A 226 -60.80 4.91 18.58
C ALA A 226 -60.54 4.15 17.28
N GLN A 227 -61.53 3.45 16.74
CA GLN A 227 -61.42 2.77 15.44
C GLN A 227 -61.15 3.74 14.29
N ARG A 228 -61.77 4.93 14.30
CA ARG A 228 -61.48 6.00 13.32
C ARG A 228 -60.03 6.49 13.45
N ARG A 229 -59.55 6.73 14.68
CA ARG A 229 -58.16 7.13 14.94
C ARG A 229 -57.14 6.08 14.49
N ILE A 230 -57.42 4.80 14.75
CA ILE A 230 -56.57 3.69 14.32
C ILE A 230 -56.49 3.66 12.79
N ARG A 231 -57.61 3.81 12.08
CA ARG A 231 -57.60 3.88 10.61
C ARG A 231 -56.78 5.07 10.10
N THR A 232 -56.95 6.26 10.67
CA THR A 232 -56.19 7.44 10.25
C THR A 232 -54.69 7.32 10.52
N LEU A 233 -54.30 6.70 11.63
CA LEU A 233 -52.89 6.46 11.93
C LEU A 233 -52.31 5.36 11.03
N SER A 234 -53.09 4.32 10.74
CA SER A 234 -52.70 3.24 9.82
C SER A 234 -52.48 3.75 8.40
N THR A 235 -53.35 4.62 7.89
CA THR A 235 -53.13 5.26 6.58
C THR A 235 -51.89 6.14 6.60
N ARG A 236 -51.65 6.87 7.70
CA ARG A 236 -50.46 7.71 7.83
C ARG A 236 -49.15 6.92 7.89
N ILE A 237 -49.15 5.76 8.55
CA ILE A 237 -48.00 4.84 8.58
C ILE A 237 -47.74 4.31 7.17
N GLN A 238 -48.78 3.92 6.42
CA GLN A 238 -48.63 3.47 5.03
C GLN A 238 -48.07 4.58 4.13
N GLU A 239 -48.55 5.82 4.24
CA GLU A 239 -48.00 6.98 3.52
C GLU A 239 -46.52 7.22 3.87
N LEU A 240 -46.16 7.21 5.15
CA LEU A 240 -44.78 7.38 5.59
C LEU A 240 -43.89 6.25 5.10
N SER A 241 -44.38 5.01 5.08
CA SER A 241 -43.64 3.87 4.52
C SER A 241 -43.47 3.99 3.01
N ALA A 242 -44.50 4.45 2.27
CA ALA A 242 -44.42 4.70 0.83
C ALA A 242 -43.48 5.86 0.49
N HIS A 243 -43.36 6.86 1.37
CA HIS A 243 -42.38 7.93 1.25
C HIS A 243 -40.96 7.51 1.67
N ALA A 244 -40.79 6.44 2.45
CA ALA A 244 -39.50 5.84 2.77
C ALA A 244 -38.99 4.89 1.67
N SER A 245 -39.89 4.23 0.93
CA SER A 245 -39.54 3.32 -0.19
C SER A 245 -38.75 3.93 -1.36
N PRO A 246 -38.94 5.18 -1.82
CA PRO A 246 -38.12 5.72 -2.92
C PRO A 246 -36.66 5.98 -2.54
N ASN A 247 -36.33 6.06 -1.24
CA ASN A 247 -34.95 6.29 -0.78
C ASN A 247 -34.20 5.01 -0.40
N LEU A 248 -34.84 3.84 -0.39
CA LEU A 248 -34.20 2.54 -0.16
C LEU A 248 -33.92 1.77 -1.47
N SER A 249 -34.03 2.44 -2.62
CA SER A 249 -33.71 1.83 -3.93
C SER A 249 -32.22 1.87 -4.28
N THR A 250 -31.34 2.17 -3.32
CA THR A 250 -29.88 1.96 -3.45
C THR A 250 -29.47 0.54 -3.00
N GLU A 251 -30.38 -0.43 -3.02
CA GLU A 251 -30.05 -1.86 -3.00
C GLU A 251 -29.62 -2.40 -4.37
N ASN A 252 -28.73 -1.68 -5.06
CA ASN A 252 -27.97 -2.22 -6.19
C ASN A 252 -26.46 -2.35 -5.87
N ASP A 253 -26.05 -2.04 -4.64
CA ASP A 253 -24.65 -2.13 -4.19
C ASP A 253 -24.29 -3.50 -3.57
N ASN A 254 -25.13 -4.52 -3.79
CA ASN A 254 -24.89 -5.87 -3.29
C ASN A 254 -25.00 -6.95 -4.39
N LYS A 255 -24.71 -6.60 -5.65
CA LYS A 255 -24.10 -7.57 -6.56
C LYS A 255 -22.64 -7.63 -6.16
N GLY A 256 -22.28 -8.63 -5.35
CA GLY A 256 -20.90 -8.88 -4.97
C GLY A 256 -20.01 -8.73 -6.20
N VAL A 257 -19.05 -7.82 -6.13
CA VAL A 257 -18.12 -7.47 -7.21
C VAL A 257 -17.72 -8.76 -7.91
N SER A 258 -18.14 -8.93 -9.17
CA SER A 258 -17.87 -10.16 -9.89
C SER A 258 -16.36 -10.26 -10.08
N ILE A 259 -15.82 -11.48 -10.04
CA ILE A 259 -14.39 -11.71 -10.36
C ILE A 259 -14.04 -11.11 -11.73
N GLN A 260 -15.01 -11.05 -12.65
CA GLN A 260 -14.87 -10.39 -13.95
C GLN A 260 -14.70 -8.88 -13.84
N ASP A 261 -15.39 -8.23 -12.89
CA ASP A 261 -15.28 -6.79 -12.65
C ASP A 261 -13.92 -6.45 -12.01
N ILE A 262 -13.45 -7.29 -11.10
CA ILE A 262 -12.11 -7.17 -10.50
C ILE A 262 -11.03 -7.30 -11.58
N HIS A 263 -11.17 -8.29 -12.47
CA HIS A 263 -10.22 -8.49 -13.57
C HIS A 263 -10.24 -7.34 -14.58
N ALA A 264 -11.42 -6.78 -14.90
CA ALA A 264 -11.52 -5.60 -15.76
C ALA A 264 -10.85 -4.37 -15.12
N GLN A 265 -11.03 -4.17 -13.81
CA GLN A 265 -10.36 -3.11 -13.05
C GLN A 265 -8.85 -3.32 -12.98
N GLU A 266 -8.39 -4.56 -12.80
CA GLU A 266 -6.97 -4.91 -12.83
C GLU A 266 -6.33 -4.60 -14.19
N GLN A 267 -7.00 -4.95 -15.29
CA GLN A 267 -6.53 -4.63 -16.64
C GLN A 267 -6.43 -3.13 -16.87
N ALA A 268 -7.47 -2.37 -16.50
CA ALA A 268 -7.44 -0.91 -16.61
C ALA A 268 -6.31 -0.28 -15.78
N TYR A 269 -6.05 -0.83 -14.60
CA TYR A 269 -4.95 -0.39 -13.75
C TYR A 269 -3.59 -0.69 -14.36
N LEU A 270 -3.41 -1.87 -14.97
CA LEU A 270 -2.16 -2.23 -15.66
C LEU A 270 -1.89 -1.32 -16.86
N GLU A 271 -2.92 -0.97 -17.63
CA GLU A 271 -2.81 0.01 -18.72
C GLU A 271 -2.39 1.38 -18.20
N LEU A 272 -2.98 1.85 -17.10
CA LEU A 272 -2.60 3.11 -16.46
C LEU A 272 -1.15 3.09 -15.97
N LEU A 273 -0.69 1.96 -15.41
CA LEU A 273 0.68 1.78 -14.96
C LEU A 273 1.67 1.80 -16.14
N GLN A 274 1.30 1.22 -17.28
CA GLN A 274 2.08 1.29 -18.50
C GLN A 274 2.19 2.74 -19.01
N GLN A 275 1.08 3.48 -19.05
CA GLN A 275 1.07 4.90 -19.42
C GLN A 275 1.94 5.73 -18.47
N LYS A 276 1.85 5.46 -17.15
CA LYS A 276 2.67 6.12 -16.14
C LYS A 276 4.16 5.85 -16.34
N LYS A 277 4.54 4.61 -16.65
CA LYS A 277 5.94 4.26 -16.98
C LYS A 277 6.44 4.98 -18.23
N GLU A 278 5.59 5.11 -19.25
CA GLU A 278 5.94 5.84 -20.47
C GLU A 278 6.13 7.33 -20.19
N LEU A 279 5.23 7.95 -19.43
CA LEU A 279 5.35 9.34 -19.01
C LEU A 279 6.58 9.57 -18.10
N ASP A 280 6.86 8.66 -17.17
CA ASP A 280 8.07 8.72 -16.35
C ASP A 280 9.34 8.61 -17.20
N ALA A 281 9.36 7.75 -18.22
CA ALA A 281 10.48 7.64 -19.14
C ALA A 281 10.67 8.92 -19.96
N GLN A 282 9.57 9.56 -20.37
CA GLN A 282 9.61 10.88 -21.00
C GLN A 282 10.14 11.94 -20.03
N LEU A 283 9.67 11.96 -18.78
CA LEU A 283 10.11 12.89 -17.74
C LEU A 283 11.57 12.69 -17.33
N ALA A 284 12.08 11.45 -17.36
CA ALA A 284 13.47 11.15 -17.09
C ALA A 284 14.42 11.84 -18.09
N GLY A 285 13.99 12.06 -19.34
CA GLY A 285 14.73 12.87 -20.31
C GLY A 285 14.82 14.36 -19.97
N PHE A 286 13.92 14.84 -19.12
CA PHE A 286 13.88 16.22 -18.60
C PHE A 286 14.37 16.31 -17.15
N ALA A 287 14.89 15.22 -16.57
CA ALA A 287 15.39 15.20 -15.21
C ALA A 287 16.60 16.14 -15.09
N GLY A 288 16.48 17.14 -14.20
CA GLY A 288 17.51 18.16 -13.97
C GLY A 288 17.25 19.51 -14.63
N LEU A 289 16.21 19.62 -15.48
CA LEU A 289 15.74 20.95 -15.91
C LEU A 289 14.94 21.59 -14.77
N PRO A 290 15.16 22.88 -14.47
CA PRO A 290 14.29 23.64 -13.59
C PRO A 290 12.83 23.53 -14.07
N HIS A 291 11.89 23.33 -13.14
CA HIS A 291 10.45 23.27 -13.43
C HIS A 291 9.91 24.58 -14.03
N ASP A 292 10.66 25.68 -13.86
CA ASP A 292 10.35 27.00 -14.37
C ASP A 292 11.16 27.32 -15.63
N ILE A 293 10.46 27.70 -16.71
CA ILE A 293 11.03 28.00 -18.03
C ILE A 293 11.96 29.22 -17.94
N ASP A 294 11.64 30.17 -17.06
CA ASP A 294 12.42 31.39 -16.90
C ASP A 294 13.71 31.12 -16.12
N ALA A 295 13.70 30.24 -15.11
CA ALA A 295 14.91 29.81 -14.41
C ALA A 295 15.89 29.06 -15.34
N ALA A 296 15.37 28.18 -16.21
CA ALA A 296 16.20 27.48 -17.20
C ALA A 296 16.84 28.45 -18.23
N ARG A 297 16.14 29.55 -18.57
CA ARG A 297 16.69 30.60 -19.45
C ARG A 297 17.79 31.39 -18.76
N GLU A 298 17.64 31.70 -17.48
CA GLU A 298 18.67 32.38 -16.70
C GLU A 298 19.95 31.54 -16.60
N GLU A 299 19.84 30.23 -16.34
CA GLU A 299 20.99 29.33 -16.31
C GLU A 299 21.69 29.24 -17.68
N LEU A 300 20.92 29.18 -18.78
CA LEU A 300 21.50 29.20 -20.13
C LEU A 300 22.22 30.52 -20.45
N GLU A 301 21.66 31.66 -20.07
CA GLU A 301 22.33 32.95 -20.26
C GLU A 301 23.59 33.07 -19.40
N ASN A 302 23.58 32.55 -18.17
CA ASN A 302 24.76 32.49 -17.32
C ASN A 302 25.87 31.64 -17.96
N LEU A 303 25.55 30.44 -18.45
CA LEU A 303 26.51 29.57 -19.14
C LEU A 303 27.03 30.20 -20.45
N ARG A 304 26.19 30.93 -21.18
CA ARG A 304 26.61 31.69 -22.38
C ARG A 304 27.60 32.80 -22.03
N ILE A 305 27.37 33.51 -20.93
CA ILE A 305 28.30 34.53 -20.43
C ILE A 305 29.64 33.90 -20.04
N GLU A 306 29.64 32.74 -19.37
CA GLU A 306 30.86 32.02 -19.03
C GLU A 306 31.64 31.52 -20.25
N LEU A 307 30.94 30.97 -21.25
CA LEU A 307 31.56 30.60 -22.53
C LEU A 307 32.16 31.81 -23.23
N ARG A 308 31.47 32.95 -23.23
CA ARG A 308 32.00 34.17 -23.83
C ARG A 308 33.26 34.65 -23.12
N ARG A 309 33.26 34.67 -21.79
CA ARG A 309 34.43 35.06 -20.96
C ARG A 309 35.63 34.14 -21.19
N THR A 310 35.40 32.83 -21.25
CA THR A 310 36.47 31.86 -21.51
C THR A 310 37.02 31.98 -22.93
N THR A 311 36.15 32.27 -23.90
CA THR A 311 36.54 32.54 -25.29
C THR A 311 37.36 33.83 -25.40
N GLU A 312 36.93 34.92 -24.77
CA GLU A 312 37.68 36.20 -24.73
C GLU A 312 39.05 36.03 -24.05
N ARG A 313 39.10 35.25 -22.96
CA ARG A 313 40.38 34.93 -22.30
C ARG A 313 41.30 34.12 -23.20
N ARG A 314 40.76 33.12 -23.91
CA ARG A 314 41.52 32.33 -24.88
C ARG A 314 42.05 33.23 -26.00
N ASP A 315 41.22 34.11 -26.53
CA ASP A 315 41.59 34.98 -27.64
C ASP A 315 42.64 36.01 -27.22
N SER A 316 42.53 36.57 -26.00
CA SER A 316 43.57 37.45 -25.43
C SER A 316 44.91 36.74 -25.22
N VAL A 317 44.89 35.49 -24.72
CA VAL A 317 46.10 34.68 -24.58
C VAL A 317 46.70 34.36 -25.96
N PHE A 318 45.84 34.08 -26.95
CA PHE A 318 46.25 33.81 -28.31
C PHE A 318 46.87 35.04 -28.99
N GLU A 319 46.24 36.21 -28.89
CA GLU A 319 46.80 37.48 -29.38
C GLU A 319 48.16 37.77 -28.74
N GLY A 320 48.28 37.58 -27.42
CA GLY A 320 49.54 37.74 -26.71
C GLY A 320 50.64 36.75 -27.15
N LEU A 321 50.29 35.55 -27.58
CA LEU A 321 51.21 34.59 -28.20
C LEU A 321 51.60 35.01 -29.61
N VAL A 322 50.64 35.45 -30.42
CA VAL A 322 50.86 35.92 -31.79
C VAL A 322 51.77 37.16 -31.81
N GLU A 323 51.53 38.14 -30.96
CA GLU A 323 52.36 39.36 -30.88
C GLU A 323 53.83 39.08 -30.50
N ARG A 324 54.07 38.04 -29.68
CA ARG A 324 55.42 37.61 -29.28
C ARG A 324 56.15 36.89 -30.41
N GLU A 325 55.44 36.10 -31.19
CA GLU A 325 55.99 35.32 -32.30
C GLU A 325 56.06 36.13 -33.62
N THR A 326 55.34 37.25 -33.72
CA THR A 326 55.48 38.14 -34.88
C THR A 326 56.76 38.99 -34.77
N PRO A 327 57.73 38.86 -35.69
CA PRO A 327 58.95 39.66 -35.67
C PRO A 327 58.60 41.13 -35.94
N LYS A 328 58.88 42.02 -34.97
CA LYS A 328 58.78 43.48 -35.18
C LYS A 328 59.71 43.87 -36.33
N LYS A 329 59.13 44.24 -37.48
CA LYS A 329 59.85 44.84 -38.61
C LYS A 329 60.47 46.16 -38.16
N GLY A 330 61.75 46.13 -37.78
CA GLY A 330 62.53 47.32 -37.50
C GLY A 330 62.57 48.23 -38.73
N ARG A 331 62.13 49.48 -38.57
CA ARG A 331 62.37 50.54 -39.56
C ARG A 331 63.88 50.81 -39.60
N SER A 332 64.59 50.16 -40.51
CA SER A 332 65.83 50.69 -41.11
C SER A 332 65.55 51.02 -42.57
N GLY A 333 65.79 52.28 -42.96
CA GLY A 333 65.51 52.75 -44.32
C GLY A 333 65.31 54.26 -44.43
N THR A 334 66.39 55.00 -44.22
CA THR A 334 66.85 56.14 -45.03
C THR A 334 65.79 57.01 -45.73
N ILE A 335 65.54 58.22 -45.22
CA ILE A 335 64.97 59.33 -46.00
C ILE A 335 65.95 60.50 -45.91
N GLY A 336 66.46 60.89 -47.07
CA GLY A 336 67.43 61.96 -47.25
C GLY A 336 66.90 63.33 -46.85
N ARG A 337 67.82 64.18 -46.40
CA ARG A 337 67.69 65.63 -46.47
C ARG A 337 68.90 66.18 -47.22
N ARG A 338 68.57 67.20 -48.01
CA ARG A 338 69.44 68.03 -48.86
C ARG A 338 70.66 68.57 -48.14
#